data_AF-A0A5K0X0R9-F1
#
_entry.id   AF-A0A5K0X0R9-F1
#
_cell.length_a   1.000
_cell.length_b   1.000
_cell.length_c   1.000
_cell.angle_alpha   90.00
_cell.angle_beta   90.00
_cell.angle_gamma   90.00
#
_symmetry.space_group_name_H-M   'P 1'
#
loop_
_entity.id
_entity.type
_entity.pdbx_description
1 polymer ?
#
loop_
_entity_poly.entity_id
_entity_poly.type
_entity_poly.pdbx_seq_one_letter_code
_entity_poly.pdbx_strand_id
1 'polypeptide(L)'
;MCGGGREAEELRSWEELVPDVIGLIFSKLSLRDLLMVVPRVCRSWAEVAAAPYCWQNIDIEEWCMMHSKLDQVDRMLRLLLPRSSGSLRQLSVYAVPDDNSFAFIAD
;
A
#
# COMPACT_ATOMS: atom_id res chain seq x y z
N MET A 1 28.71 36.42 -25.87
CA MET A 1 28.37 35.15 -26.52
C MET A 1 28.00 34.16 -25.44
N CYS A 2 26.86 33.49 -25.63
CA CYS A 2 26.07 32.83 -24.60
C CYS A 2 26.82 31.73 -23.84
N GLY A 3 26.86 31.84 -22.51
CA GLY A 3 27.09 30.71 -21.63
C GLY A 3 25.85 29.83 -21.63
N GLY A 4 25.85 28.79 -22.46
CA GLY A 4 24.85 27.73 -22.45
C GLY A 4 25.02 26.88 -21.20
N GLY A 5 24.57 27.40 -20.05
CA GLY A 5 24.29 26.58 -18.89
C GLY A 5 23.13 25.68 -19.25
N ARG A 6 23.41 24.40 -19.51
CA ARG A 6 22.37 23.37 -19.47
C ARG A 6 21.80 23.46 -18.05
N GLU A 7 20.54 23.90 -17.91
CA GLU A 7 19.74 23.54 -16.76
C GLU A 7 19.76 22.01 -16.74
N ALA A 8 20.69 21.44 -15.97
CA ALA A 8 20.52 20.09 -15.49
C ALA A 8 19.22 20.18 -14.70
N GLU A 9 18.15 19.58 -15.20
CA GLU A 9 16.91 19.42 -14.45
C GLU A 9 17.30 18.98 -13.05
N GLU A 10 17.18 19.88 -12.06
CA GLU A 10 17.56 19.58 -10.70
C GLU A 10 16.63 18.47 -10.24
N LEU A 11 17.14 17.25 -10.23
CA LEU A 11 16.41 16.06 -9.79
C LEU A 11 16.10 16.28 -8.30
N ARG A 12 14.89 16.77 -8.02
CA ARG A 12 14.43 16.99 -6.65
C ARG A 12 14.40 15.67 -5.90
N SER A 13 14.94 15.69 -4.68
CA SER A 13 14.97 14.50 -3.83
C SER A 13 13.54 14.08 -3.47
N TRP A 14 13.29 12.77 -3.43
CA TRP A 14 12.04 12.22 -2.89
C TRP A 14 11.82 12.62 -1.43
N GLU A 15 12.90 12.92 -0.69
CA GLU A 15 12.83 13.37 0.70
C GLU A 15 12.30 14.81 0.85
N GLU A 16 12.31 15.62 -0.22
CA GLU A 16 11.75 16.98 -0.21
C GLU A 16 10.23 16.99 -0.42
N LEU A 17 9.64 15.86 -0.83
CA LEU A 17 8.19 15.74 -0.99
C LEU A 17 7.52 15.62 0.38
N VAL A 18 6.36 16.26 0.50
CA VAL A 18 5.52 16.10 1.69
C VAL A 18 5.07 14.63 1.83
N PRO A 19 5.06 14.06 3.05
CA PRO A 19 4.72 12.65 3.27
C PRO A 19 3.39 12.23 2.64
N ASP A 20 2.39 13.11 2.64
CA ASP A 20 1.07 12.83 2.07
C ASP A 20 1.14 12.58 0.55
N VAL A 21 2.00 13.30 -0.18
CA VAL A 21 2.17 13.11 -1.63
C VAL A 21 2.88 11.81 -1.92
N ILE A 22 3.94 11.48 -1.16
CA ILE A 22 4.63 10.20 -1.27
C ILE A 22 3.64 9.06 -0.96
N GLY A 23 2.82 9.24 0.06
CA GLY A 23 1.77 8.33 0.46
C GLY A 23 0.73 8.05 -0.60
N LEU A 24 0.28 9.09 -1.30
CA LEU A 24 -0.61 8.97 -2.45
C LEU A 24 0.03 8.15 -3.58
N ILE A 25 1.33 8.32 -3.82
CA ILE A 25 2.05 7.51 -4.80
C ILE A 25 2.11 6.05 -4.35
N PHE A 26 2.43 5.80 -3.08
CA PHE A 26 2.47 4.44 -2.52
C PHE A 26 1.12 3.73 -2.60
N SER A 27 0.01 4.46 -2.43
CA SER A 27 -1.35 3.92 -2.59
C SER A 27 -1.68 3.44 -4.01
N LYS A 28 -0.84 3.75 -5.00
CA LYS A 28 -0.96 3.30 -6.39
C LYS A 28 -0.04 2.14 -6.75
N LEU A 29 0.82 1.73 -5.82
CA LEU A 29 1.69 0.58 -6.01
C LEU A 29 0.94 -0.73 -5.75
N SER A 30 1.51 -1.83 -6.24
CA SER A 30 0.98 -3.14 -5.91
C SER A 30 1.08 -3.39 -4.41
N LEU A 31 0.19 -4.24 -3.89
CA LEU A 31 0.25 -4.65 -2.49
C LEU A 31 1.62 -5.24 -2.11
N ARG A 32 2.23 -5.98 -3.03
CA ARG A 32 3.57 -6.56 -2.85
C ARG A 32 4.61 -5.47 -2.67
N ASP A 33 4.60 -4.44 -3.51
CA ASP A 33 5.58 -3.35 -3.42
C ASP A 33 5.39 -2.55 -2.12
N LEU A 34 4.13 -2.25 -1.76
CA LEU A 34 3.79 -1.54 -0.54
C LEU A 34 4.23 -2.30 0.73
N LEU A 35 4.12 -3.63 0.73
CA LEU A 35 4.54 -4.47 1.87
C LEU A 35 6.04 -4.73 1.92
N MET A 36 6.64 -5.03 0.77
CA MET A 36 7.94 -5.70 0.72
C MET A 36 9.06 -4.83 0.16
N VAL A 37 8.73 -3.83 -0.67
CA VAL A 37 9.72 -3.01 -1.36
C VAL A 37 9.82 -1.63 -0.69
N VAL A 38 8.71 -0.90 -0.61
CA VAL A 38 8.66 0.48 -0.11
C VAL A 38 9.25 0.62 1.30
N PRO A 39 8.88 -0.21 2.30
CA PRO A 39 9.40 -0.05 3.66
C PRO A 39 10.90 -0.40 3.79
N ARG A 40 11.51 -0.98 2.75
CA ARG A 40 12.92 -1.35 2.73
C ARG A 40 13.83 -0.30 2.09
N VAL A 41 13.26 0.72 1.44
CA VAL A 41 14.04 1.78 0.77
C VAL A 41 14.78 2.64 1.79
N CYS A 42 14.04 3.26 2.70
CA CYS A 42 14.59 4.00 3.83
C CYS A 42 13.57 4.08 4.97
N ARG A 43 13.99 4.59 6.13
CA ARG A 43 13.12 4.73 7.31
C ARG A 43 11.91 5.63 7.04
N SER A 44 12.11 6.75 6.36
CA SER A 44 11.02 7.69 6.03
C SER A 44 9.94 7.02 5.17
N TRP A 45 10.35 6.23 4.16
CA TRP A 45 9.40 5.49 3.32
C TRP A 45 8.65 4.41 4.10
N ALA A 46 9.30 3.75 5.06
CA ALA A 46 8.63 2.80 5.95
C ALA A 46 7.57 3.46 6.83
N GLU A 47 7.85 4.66 7.36
CA GLU A 47 6.90 5.44 8.17
C GLU A 47 5.68 5.89 7.34
N VAL A 48 5.90 6.37 6.10
CA VAL A 48 4.83 6.74 5.15
C VAL A 48 4.01 5.51 4.74
N ALA A 49 4.65 4.39 4.41
CA ALA A 49 3.95 3.16 4.01
C ALA A 49 3.12 2.54 5.15
N ALA A 50 3.48 2.79 6.41
CA ALA A 50 2.71 2.35 7.56
C ALA A 50 1.45 3.20 7.81
N ALA A 51 1.34 4.38 7.18
CA ALA A 51 0.25 5.30 7.44
C ALA A 51 -1.09 4.79 6.86
N PRO A 52 -2.22 5.03 7.54
CA PRO A 52 -3.53 4.49 7.14
C PRO A 52 -3.96 4.82 5.72
N TYR A 53 -3.57 5.99 5.19
CA TYR A 53 -3.94 6.42 3.84
C TYR A 53 -3.40 5.49 2.74
N CYS A 54 -2.28 4.77 2.98
CA CYS A 54 -1.74 3.80 2.02
C CYS A 54 -2.61 2.55 1.90
N TRP A 55 -3.48 2.30 2.88
CA TRP A 55 -4.23 1.06 3.07
C TRP A 55 -5.75 1.25 2.91
N GLN A 56 -6.18 2.35 2.30
CA GLN A 56 -7.60 2.62 2.07
C GLN A 56 -8.21 1.73 0.97
N ASN A 57 -7.38 1.27 0.03
CA ASN A 57 -7.80 0.38 -1.05
C ASN A 57 -6.89 -0.84 -1.03
N ILE A 58 -7.46 -2.01 -0.71
CA ILE A 58 -6.71 -3.25 -0.61
C ILE A 58 -7.24 -4.20 -1.68
N ASP A 59 -6.38 -4.57 -2.61
CA ASP A 59 -6.68 -5.55 -3.64
C ASP A 59 -5.81 -6.79 -3.46
N ILE A 60 -6.47 -7.91 -3.15
CA ILE A 60 -5.86 -9.24 -3.06
C ILE A 60 -6.57 -10.25 -3.96
N GLU A 61 -7.37 -9.82 -4.93
CA GLU A 61 -8.17 -10.73 -5.76
C GLU A 61 -7.29 -11.74 -6.51
N GLU A 62 -6.31 -11.26 -7.27
CA GLU A 62 -5.36 -12.11 -7.99
C GLU A 62 -4.54 -13.00 -7.04
N TRP A 63 -4.15 -12.46 -5.89
CA TRP A 63 -3.41 -13.22 -4.88
C TRP A 63 -4.26 -14.37 -4.32
N CYS A 64 -5.55 -14.15 -4.05
CA CYS A 64 -6.48 -15.18 -3.60
C CYS A 64 -6.69 -16.26 -4.65
N MET A 65 -6.77 -15.89 -5.94
CA MET A 65 -6.89 -16.86 -7.03
C MET A 65 -5.67 -17.80 -7.10
N MET A 66 -4.47 -17.28 -6.84
CA MET A 66 -3.24 -18.07 -6.75
C MET A 66 -3.14 -18.91 -5.46
N HIS A 67 -3.76 -18.44 -4.37
CA HIS A 67 -3.71 -19.06 -3.04
C HIS A 67 -5.10 -19.53 -2.64
N SER A 68 -5.52 -20.67 -3.20
CA SER A 68 -6.90 -21.19 -3.07
C SER A 68 -7.31 -21.66 -1.67
N LYS A 69 -6.41 -21.61 -0.68
CA LYS A 69 -6.74 -22.02 0.68
C LYS A 69 -7.29 -20.85 1.49
N LEU A 70 -8.53 -20.99 1.94
CA LEU A 70 -9.26 -19.96 2.68
C LEU A 70 -8.55 -19.51 3.97
N ASP A 71 -7.79 -20.39 4.62
CA ASP A 71 -6.99 -20.06 5.82
C ASP A 71 -5.86 -19.06 5.51
N GLN A 72 -5.31 -19.09 4.30
CA GLN A 72 -4.29 -18.12 3.87
C GLN A 72 -4.91 -16.76 3.58
N VAL A 73 -6.12 -16.74 3.01
CA VAL A 73 -6.88 -15.51 2.76
C VAL A 73 -7.26 -14.83 4.08
N ASP A 74 -7.80 -15.57 5.06
CA ASP A 74 -8.12 -15.02 6.39
C ASP A 74 -6.89 -14.42 7.07
N ARG A 75 -5.75 -15.12 7.06
CA ARG A 75 -4.48 -14.59 7.60
C ARG A 75 -4.04 -13.32 6.91
N MET A 76 -4.17 -13.26 5.59
CA MET A 76 -3.84 -12.07 4.81
C MET A 76 -4.76 -10.91 5.20
N LEU A 77 -6.07 -11.12 5.26
CA LEU A 77 -7.03 -10.10 5.71
C LEU A 77 -6.69 -9.57 7.10
N ARG A 78 -6.42 -10.46 8.07
CA ARG A 78 -6.01 -10.07 9.43
C ARG A 78 -4.68 -9.31 9.49
N LEU A 79 -3.80 -9.49 8.51
CA LEU A 79 -2.53 -8.77 8.43
C LEU A 79 -2.69 -7.38 7.79
N LEU A 80 -3.62 -7.22 6.85
CA LEU A 80 -3.77 -6.02 6.04
C LEU A 80 -4.80 -5.05 6.60
N LEU A 81 -5.98 -5.53 7.01
CA LEU A 81 -7.08 -4.67 7.45
C LEU A 81 -6.72 -3.76 8.64
N PRO A 82 -5.99 -4.21 9.68
CA PRO A 82 -5.58 -3.32 10.77
C PRO A 82 -4.73 -2.12 10.34
N ARG A 83 -4.03 -2.22 9.20
CA ARG A 83 -3.20 -1.13 8.67
C ARG A 83 -4.04 0.03 8.16
N SER A 84 -5.28 -0.24 7.74
CA SER A 84 -6.23 0.79 7.33
C SER A 84 -6.70 1.66 8.49
N SER A 85 -6.54 1.20 9.74
CA SER A 85 -6.92 1.94 10.96
C SER A 85 -8.34 2.54 10.89
N GLY A 86 -9.30 1.75 10.40
CA GLY A 86 -10.71 2.16 10.24
C GLY A 86 -10.98 3.07 9.03
N SER A 87 -9.99 3.31 8.17
CA SER A 87 -10.12 4.15 6.97
C SER A 87 -10.23 3.35 5.66
N LEU A 88 -10.50 2.05 5.75
CA LEU A 88 -10.75 1.21 4.58
C LEU A 88 -11.91 1.75 3.76
N ARG A 89 -11.70 1.91 2.44
CA ARG A 89 -12.69 2.38 1.47
C ARG A 89 -13.08 1.29 0.49
N GLN A 90 -12.13 0.43 0.13
CA GLN A 90 -12.33 -0.64 -0.84
C GLN A 90 -11.49 -1.87 -0.48
N LEU A 91 -12.13 -3.04 -0.55
CA LEU A 91 -11.49 -4.34 -0.44
C LEU A 91 -11.91 -5.19 -1.64
N SER A 92 -10.94 -5.66 -2.43
CA SER A 92 -11.15 -6.60 -3.53
C SER A 92 -10.57 -7.96 -3.15
N VAL A 93 -11.44 -8.98 -3.10
CA VAL A 93 -11.13 -10.36 -2.70
C VAL A 93 -11.88 -11.33 -3.60
N TYR A 94 -11.27 -12.46 -3.95
CA TYR A 94 -11.94 -13.48 -4.76
C TYR A 94 -13.04 -14.23 -3.98
N ALA A 95 -12.76 -14.58 -2.73
CA ALA A 95 -13.68 -15.27 -1.85
C ALA A 95 -13.38 -14.91 -0.39
N VAL A 96 -14.44 -14.83 0.42
CA VAL A 96 -14.32 -14.65 1.87
C VAL A 96 -14.56 -16.02 2.55
N PRO A 97 -13.69 -16.44 3.48
CA PRO A 97 -13.70 -17.79 4.08
C PRO A 97 -14.98 -18.19 4.83
N ASP A 98 -15.45 -17.31 5.71
CA ASP A 98 -16.54 -17.59 6.65
C ASP A 98 -17.19 -16.30 7.18
N ASP A 99 -18.28 -16.46 7.95
CA ASP A 99 -19.03 -15.36 8.56
C ASP A 99 -18.20 -14.53 9.55
N ASN A 100 -17.17 -15.11 10.18
CA ASN A 100 -16.29 -14.37 11.09
C ASN A 100 -15.37 -13.44 10.31
N SER A 101 -14.84 -13.87 9.16
CA SER A 101 -14.07 -13.01 8.27
C SER A 101 -14.94 -11.87 7.72
N PHE A 102 -16.21 -12.15 7.38
CA PHE A 102 -17.16 -11.10 6.99
C PHE A 102 -17.42 -10.10 8.11
N ALA A 103 -17.69 -10.57 9.33
CA ALA A 103 -17.88 -9.69 10.49
C ALA A 103 -16.64 -8.84 10.76
N PHE A 104 -15.44 -9.42 10.63
CA PHE A 104 -14.18 -8.70 10.79
C PHE A 104 -13.93 -7.63 9.72
N ILE A 105 -14.42 -7.80 8.49
CA ILE A 105 -14.34 -6.78 7.43
C ILE A 105 -15.31 -5.62 7.70
N ALA A 106 -16.45 -5.90 8.34
CA ALA A 106 -17.52 -4.94 8.57
C ALA A 106 -17.34 -4.06 9.82
N ASP A 107 -16.42 -4.42 10.70
CA ASP A 107 -16.09 -3.74 11.97
C ASP A 107 -15.01 -2.67 11.77
#